data_AF-A0A974ZAA5-F1
#
_entry.id   AF-A0A974ZAA5-F1
#
_cell.length_a   1.000
_cell.length_b   1.000
_cell.length_c   1.000
_cell.angle_alpha   90.00
_cell.angle_beta   90.00
_cell.angle_gamma   90.00
#
_symmetry.space_group_name_H-M   'P 1'
#
loop_
_entity.id
_entity.type
_entity.pdbx_description
1 polymer ?
#
loop_
_entity_poly.entity_id
_entity_poly.type
_entity_poly.pdbx_seq_one_letter_code
_entity_poly.pdbx_strand_id
1 'polypeptide(L)'
;MQHTWSTEDVAAPDAFGYWSDVICETLVRVTARATGDAPFTGRIEHTALDGVGVSTVVSGPQRVTRTKRLIARDPEEYLLVNVQTGGRSPGDPRGRRRCGSPEYCLGVRGTFAW
;
A
#
# COMPACT_ATOMS: atom_id res chain seq x y z
N MET A 1 -13.68 -4.44 -13.86
CA MET A 1 -12.53 -5.08 -14.52
C MET A 1 -11.42 -5.23 -13.48
N GLN A 2 -10.71 -6.34 -13.48
CA GLN A 2 -9.59 -6.59 -12.54
C GLN A 2 -8.27 -6.27 -13.23
N HIS A 3 -7.39 -5.56 -12.53
CA HIS A 3 -6.03 -5.23 -12.96
C HIS A 3 -5.02 -5.86 -12.00
N THR A 4 -3.92 -6.37 -12.54
CA THR A 4 -2.86 -7.01 -11.76
C THR A 4 -1.51 -6.44 -12.16
N TRP A 5 -0.70 -6.07 -11.17
CA TRP A 5 0.67 -5.63 -11.34
C TRP A 5 1.59 -6.47 -10.45
N SER A 6 2.73 -6.90 -10.99
CA SER A 6 3.73 -7.73 -10.32
C SER A 6 5.14 -7.21 -10.59
N THR A 7 6.04 -7.37 -9.62
CA THR A 7 7.48 -7.12 -9.79
C THR A 7 8.24 -8.36 -10.29
N GLU A 8 7.56 -9.50 -10.51
CA GLU A 8 8.22 -10.77 -10.88
C GLU A 8 9.05 -10.66 -12.17
N ASP A 9 8.59 -9.87 -13.13
CA ASP A 9 9.26 -9.67 -14.43
C ASP A 9 10.12 -8.38 -14.46
N VAL A 10 10.30 -7.71 -13.32
CA VAL A 10 11.07 -6.46 -13.22
C VAL A 10 12.46 -6.77 -12.67
N ALA A 11 13.49 -6.22 -13.31
CA ALA A 11 14.86 -6.37 -12.82
C ALA A 11 14.99 -5.86 -11.37
N ALA A 12 15.73 -6.59 -10.53
CA ALA A 12 15.84 -6.32 -9.10
C ALA A 12 16.18 -4.86 -8.72
N PRO A 13 17.07 -4.14 -9.44
CA PRO A 13 17.36 -2.73 -9.16
C PRO A 13 16.16 -1.79 -9.35
N ASP A 14 15.26 -2.13 -10.27
CA ASP A 14 14.12 -1.30 -10.67
C ASP A 14 12.81 -1.71 -10.00
N ALA A 15 12.77 -2.92 -9.42
CA ALA A 15 11.56 -3.54 -8.85
C ALA A 15 10.84 -2.64 -7.83
N PHE A 16 11.58 -1.98 -6.94
CA PHE A 16 10.96 -1.09 -5.95
C PHE A 16 10.49 0.24 -6.56
N GLY A 17 11.22 0.79 -7.53
CA GLY A 17 10.82 2.02 -8.23
C GLY A 17 9.47 1.81 -8.93
N TYR A 18 9.40 0.77 -9.74
CA TYR A 18 8.16 0.32 -10.38
C TYR A 18 7.03 0.08 -9.37
N TRP A 19 7.32 -0.62 -8.27
CA TRP A 19 6.32 -0.88 -7.23
C TRP A 19 5.77 0.39 -6.58
N SER A 20 6.64 1.36 -6.31
CA SER A 20 6.26 2.63 -5.70
C SER A 20 5.28 3.41 -6.57
N ASP A 21 5.50 3.40 -7.89
CA ASP A 21 4.61 4.05 -8.85
C ASP A 21 3.25 3.35 -8.90
N VAL A 22 3.24 2.02 -9.02
CA VAL A 22 2.02 1.20 -9.00
C VAL A 22 1.19 1.45 -7.73
N ILE A 23 1.83 1.46 -6.57
CA ILE A 23 1.14 1.68 -5.28
C ILE A 23 0.59 3.11 -5.18
N CYS A 24 1.31 4.10 -5.68
CA CYS A 24 0.88 5.50 -5.67
C CYS A 24 -0.37 5.73 -6.54
N GLU A 25 -0.44 5.06 -7.68
CA GLU A 25 -1.55 5.15 -8.63
C GLU A 25 -2.75 4.29 -8.21
N THR A 26 -2.48 3.07 -7.71
CA THR A 26 -3.55 2.11 -7.42
C THR A 26 -4.20 2.37 -6.07
N LEU A 27 -3.43 2.76 -5.06
CA LEU A 27 -3.97 3.13 -3.77
C LEU A 27 -4.26 4.63 -3.76
N VAL A 28 -5.07 5.09 -2.81
CA VAL A 28 -5.42 6.50 -2.64
C VAL A 28 -4.19 7.36 -2.26
N ARG A 29 -3.37 7.68 -3.27
CA ARG A 29 -2.19 8.56 -3.27
C ARG A 29 -1.32 8.42 -2.03
N VAL A 30 -0.63 7.30 -1.96
CA VAL A 30 0.32 7.00 -0.88
C VAL A 30 1.76 7.03 -1.40
N THR A 31 2.70 7.10 -0.48
CA THR A 31 4.13 6.89 -0.77
C THR A 31 4.59 5.60 -0.12
N ALA A 32 5.45 4.84 -0.80
CA ALA A 32 6.04 3.62 -0.28
C ALA A 32 7.55 3.79 -0.06
N ARG A 33 8.10 3.03 0.88
CA ARG A 33 9.55 2.86 1.07
C ARG A 33 9.84 1.41 1.44
N ALA A 34 10.72 0.73 0.70
CA ALA A 34 11.21 -0.59 1.09
C ALA A 34 11.98 -0.51 2.43
N THR A 35 11.78 -1.51 3.30
CA THR A 35 12.41 -1.57 4.62
C THR A 35 13.18 -2.87 4.88
N GLY A 36 13.30 -3.74 3.87
CA GLY A 36 14.07 -4.98 3.95
C GLY A 36 15.38 -4.87 3.16
N ASP A 37 16.31 -5.77 3.47
CA ASP A 37 17.63 -5.84 2.82
C ASP A 37 17.65 -6.74 1.57
N ALA A 38 16.57 -7.51 1.34
CA ALA A 38 16.41 -8.37 0.17
C ALA A 38 15.86 -7.59 -1.04
N PRO A 39 16.10 -8.06 -2.27
CA PRO A 39 15.43 -7.53 -3.46
C PRO A 39 13.92 -7.46 -3.25
N PHE A 40 13.33 -6.32 -3.61
CA PHE A 40 11.92 -6.09 -3.36
C PHE A 40 11.05 -6.96 -4.27
N THR A 41 10.03 -7.59 -3.68
CA THR A 41 9.00 -8.31 -4.42
C THR A 41 7.63 -7.79 -4.04
N GLY A 42 6.73 -7.67 -5.01
CA GLY A 42 5.38 -7.15 -4.80
C GLY A 42 4.42 -7.59 -5.89
N ARG A 43 3.18 -7.86 -5.50
CA ARG A 43 2.04 -8.08 -6.37
C ARG A 43 0.81 -7.39 -5.81
N ILE A 44 0.08 -6.69 -6.67
CA ILE A 44 -1.19 -6.06 -6.33
C ILE A 44 -2.23 -6.43 -7.38
N GLU A 45 -3.38 -6.87 -6.88
CA GLU A 45 -4.56 -7.20 -7.67
C GLU A 45 -5.65 -6.19 -7.28
N HIS A 46 -6.15 -5.41 -8.22
CA HIS A 46 -7.16 -4.37 -7.98
C HIS A 46 -8.44 -4.65 -8.74
N THR A 47 -9.58 -4.41 -8.10
CA THR A 47 -10.89 -4.43 -8.74
C THR A 47 -11.76 -3.31 -8.19
N ALA A 48 -12.57 -2.69 -9.04
CA ALA A 48 -13.60 -1.76 -8.62
C ALA A 48 -14.97 -2.47 -8.56
N LEU A 49 -15.71 -2.23 -7.49
CA LEU A 49 -17.05 -2.75 -7.21
C LEU A 49 -17.96 -1.58 -6.80
N ASP A 50 -18.85 -1.12 -7.68
CA ASP A 50 -19.90 -0.12 -7.41
C ASP A 50 -19.51 1.02 -6.45
N GLY A 51 -18.40 1.70 -6.76
CA GLY A 51 -17.89 2.84 -5.97
C GLY A 51 -16.89 2.48 -4.87
N VAL A 52 -16.59 1.19 -4.67
CA VAL A 52 -15.57 0.69 -3.75
C VAL A 52 -14.39 0.11 -4.54
N GLY A 53 -13.19 0.62 -4.30
CA GLY A 53 -11.95 0.04 -4.81
C GLY A 53 -11.43 -1.03 -3.86
N VAL A 54 -11.25 -2.26 -4.35
CA VAL A 54 -10.69 -3.37 -3.57
C VAL A 54 -9.34 -3.77 -4.15
N SER A 55 -8.29 -3.75 -3.31
CA SER A 55 -6.96 -4.24 -3.71
C SER A 55 -6.42 -5.31 -2.79
N THR A 56 -5.98 -6.44 -3.34
CA THR A 56 -5.21 -7.44 -2.62
C THR A 56 -3.74 -7.23 -2.90
N VAL A 57 -2.94 -7.02 -1.85
CA VAL A 57 -1.52 -6.74 -1.92
C VAL A 57 -0.75 -7.86 -1.25
N VAL A 58 0.31 -8.32 -1.92
CA VAL A 58 1.32 -9.23 -1.36
C VAL A 58 2.68 -8.59 -1.64
N SER A 59 3.49 -8.34 -0.62
CA SER A 59 4.77 -7.67 -0.83
C SER A 59 5.79 -8.00 0.24
N GLY A 60 7.06 -7.78 -0.09
CA GLY A 60 8.14 -7.69 0.88
C GLY A 60 7.97 -6.50 1.84
N PRO A 61 8.84 -6.40 2.87
CA PRO A 61 8.73 -5.36 3.88
C PRO A 61 8.78 -3.94 3.29
N GLN A 62 7.73 -3.16 3.52
CA GLN A 62 7.67 -1.74 3.16
C GLN A 62 6.94 -0.91 4.20
N ARG A 63 7.21 0.39 4.18
CA ARG A 63 6.46 1.42 4.90
C ARG A 63 5.67 2.24 3.90
N VAL A 64 4.35 2.27 4.06
CA VAL A 64 3.46 3.09 3.25
C VAL A 64 2.94 4.23 4.12
N THR A 65 3.09 5.44 3.59
CA THR A 65 2.70 6.67 4.28
C THR A 65 1.82 7.50 3.38
N ARG A 66 0.66 7.91 3.91
CA ARG A 66 -0.09 9.01 3.33
C ARG A 66 0.24 10.28 4.09
N THR A 67 0.64 11.33 3.39
CA THR A 67 0.97 12.61 4.04
C THR A 67 -0.20 13.58 3.92
N LYS A 68 -0.29 14.57 4.83
CA LYS A 68 -1.30 15.64 4.74
C LYS A 68 -1.26 16.37 3.39
N ARG A 69 -0.07 16.51 2.80
CA ARG A 69 0.12 17.11 1.47
C ARG A 69 -0.53 16.28 0.35
N LEU A 70 -0.48 14.94 0.45
CA LEU A 70 -1.12 14.05 -0.52
C LEU A 70 -2.65 14.04 -0.35
N ILE A 71 -3.12 14.13 0.90
CA ILE A 71 -4.56 14.27 1.21
C ILE A 71 -5.09 15.59 0.65
N ALA A 72 -4.41 16.72 0.90
CA ALA A 72 -4.87 18.04 0.45
C ALA A 72 -4.91 18.21 -1.08
N ARG A 73 -4.24 17.34 -1.84
CA ARG A 73 -4.24 17.36 -3.32
C ARG A 73 -5.33 16.49 -3.93
N ASP A 74 -6.04 15.72 -3.11
CA ASP A 74 -7.06 14.76 -3.52
C ASP A 74 -8.42 15.25 -3.00
N PRO A 75 -9.30 15.79 -3.86
CA PRO A 75 -10.54 16.42 -3.42
C PRO A 75 -11.61 15.40 -2.96
N GLU A 76 -11.39 14.11 -3.24
CA GLU A 76 -12.31 13.02 -2.92
C GLU A 76 -12.05 12.46 -1.51
N GLU A 77 -13.13 12.21 -0.77
CA GLU A 77 -13.07 11.60 0.57
C GLU A 77 -13.09 10.07 0.45
N TYR A 78 -11.93 9.44 0.70
CA TYR A 78 -11.79 7.98 0.69
C TYR A 78 -11.63 7.42 2.11
N LEU A 79 -12.31 6.31 2.40
CA LEU A 79 -12.09 5.55 3.63
C LEU A 79 -11.20 4.34 3.37
N LEU A 80 -9.89 4.46 3.64
CA LEU A 80 -8.99 3.31 3.50
C LEU A 80 -9.15 2.32 4.67
N VAL A 81 -9.68 1.14 4.38
CA VAL A 81 -9.68 -0.01 5.29
C VAL A 81 -8.58 -0.96 4.86
N ASN A 82 -7.69 -1.36 5.77
CA ASN A 82 -6.70 -2.41 5.52
C ASN A 82 -7.01 -3.64 6.38
N VAL A 83 -7.22 -4.79 5.73
CA VAL A 83 -7.36 -6.10 6.37
C VAL A 83 -6.08 -6.88 6.15
N GLN A 84 -5.34 -7.06 7.23
CA GLN A 84 -4.08 -7.78 7.22
C GLN A 84 -4.32 -9.30 7.36
N THR A 85 -4.06 -10.07 6.31
CA THR A 85 -4.30 -11.52 6.26
C THR A 85 -3.06 -12.37 6.54
N GLY A 86 -1.85 -11.79 6.55
CA GLY A 86 -0.63 -12.47 7.01
C GLY A 86 0.63 -11.61 6.90
N GLY A 87 1.62 -11.85 7.77
CA GLY A 87 2.81 -11.00 8.02
C GLY A 87 2.59 -10.04 9.20
N ARG A 88 3.54 -9.15 9.53
CA ARG A 88 3.48 -8.32 10.75
C ARG A 88 3.67 -6.85 10.44
N SER A 89 2.76 -6.03 10.93
CA SER A 89 2.89 -4.57 10.95
C SER A 89 3.37 -4.20 12.34
N PRO A 90 4.55 -3.55 12.52
CA PRO A 90 4.87 -2.91 13.77
C PRO A 90 3.71 -1.99 14.17
N GLY A 91 2.97 -2.37 15.21
CA GLY A 91 2.03 -1.46 15.85
C GLY A 91 2.83 -0.34 16.52
N ASP A 92 2.29 0.87 16.54
CA ASP A 92 2.82 1.93 17.41
C ASP A 92 2.86 1.40 18.86
N PRO A 93 4.04 1.31 19.49
CA PRO A 93 4.18 0.85 20.88
C PRO A 93 3.36 1.67 21.89
N ARG A 94 2.82 2.85 21.52
CA ARG A 94 2.08 3.75 22.40
C ARG A 94 0.56 3.63 22.36
N GLY A 95 -0.01 2.68 21.61
CA GLY A 95 -1.43 2.30 21.75
C GLY A 95 -2.47 3.41 21.53
N ARG A 96 -2.07 4.58 21.04
CA ARG A 96 -2.99 5.68 20.70
C ARG A 96 -2.93 5.91 19.21
N ARG A 97 -3.83 5.25 18.49
CA ARG A 97 -4.29 5.79 17.20
C ARG A 97 -4.86 7.18 17.50
N ARG A 98 -4.10 8.23 17.16
CA ARG A 98 -4.74 9.50 16.81
C ARG A 98 -5.35 9.28 15.44
N CYS A 99 -6.66 9.51 15.32
CA CYS A 99 -7.29 9.76 14.04
C CYS A 99 -6.55 10.97 13.41
N GLY A 100 -5.56 10.72 12.53
CA GLY A 100 -4.76 11.80 11.93
C GLY A 100 -3.33 11.50 11.44
N SER A 101 -2.70 10.36 11.75
CA SER A 101 -1.38 9.98 11.19
C SER A 101 -1.48 8.70 10.32
N PRO A 102 -1.30 8.77 9.00
CA PRO A 102 -1.55 7.63 8.10
C PRO A 102 -0.25 6.89 7.75
N GLU A 103 0.52 6.51 8.77
CA GLU A 103 1.70 5.65 8.60
C GLU A 103 1.32 4.19 8.87
N TYR A 104 1.58 3.32 7.89
CA TYR A 104 1.30 1.89 7.96
C TYR A 104 2.54 1.14 7.49
N CYS A 105 3.07 0.25 8.31
CA CYS A 105 4.09 -0.70 7.87
C CYS A 105 3.38 -1.88 7.21
N LEU A 106 3.50 -2.03 5.90
CA LEU A 106 2.90 -3.12 5.14
C LEU A 106 4.00 -4.14 4.82
N GLY A 107 4.30 -5.03 5.76
CA GLY A 107 4.98 -6.28 5.46
C GLY A 107 3.95 -7.39 5.46
N VAL A 108 2.97 -7.36 4.54
CA VAL A 108 1.75 -8.18 4.66
C VAL A 108 1.00 -8.48 3.37
N ARG A 109 0.43 -9.69 3.38
CA ARG A 109 -0.73 -10.10 2.58
C ARG A 109 -1.94 -9.36 3.15
N GLY A 110 -2.66 -8.58 2.36
CA GLY A 110 -3.81 -7.85 2.86
C GLY A 110 -4.74 -7.33 1.78
N THR A 111 -6.00 -7.11 2.16
CA THR A 111 -7.02 -6.52 1.31
C THR A 111 -7.29 -5.09 1.75
N PHE A 112 -7.27 -4.17 0.80
CA PHE A 112 -7.61 -2.78 0.98
C PHE A 112 -8.98 -2.55 0.36
N ALA A 113 -9.87 -1.86 1.06
CA ALA A 113 -11.12 -1.35 0.50
C ALA A 113 -11.16 0.16 0.74
N TRP A 114 -11.60 0.93 -0.25
CA TRP A 114 -11.78 2.38 -0.12
C TRP A 114 -12.89 2.92 -0.99
#